data_AF-A0A3D0FLQ4-F1
#
_entry.id   AF-A0A3D0FLQ4-F1
#
_cell.length_a   1.000
_cell.length_b   1.000
_cell.length_c   1.000
_cell.angle_alpha   90.00
_cell.angle_beta   90.00
_cell.angle_gamma   90.00
#
_symmetry.space_group_name_H-M   'P 1'
#
loop_
_entity.id
_entity.type
_entity.pdbx_description
1 polymer ?
#
loop_
_entity_poly.entity_id
_entity_poly.type
_entity_poly.pdbx_seq_one_letter_code
_entity_poly.pdbx_strand_id
1 'polypeptide(L)'
;MTSRLTIALKHVRVPNRRIPTTIAKMSAAYLTRLKHLAMTALRMMRNEESSNRRPSLGRVLSRSLLLLLNIAAIALLFAGAVSCYISPARFTTVFAFLGLLFPVWLVLNIIFCLVWLFCLRWYFLLSLAAMALCYPQVKNTCTLFPDVQQHKFDKHTLSVMTYNVAAFDKYDKNTPTLEYIRSRNADVVCLQEFAVSDNSSYITETEILLALKAYPYHFFTYSAEKAGRHFGVATFSKYPIINSKRISISSKGNAAQYCDLNVDGDTVRVICCHLESFSFNANDLSSLDKAQTNPNGDSFRQAGETMRTRMAPRIRVRAKQAEEIAKLRDESPDKTIICGDFNDTPVSYTYHQIRKSLLDAHVEAERGFGNTYYHNGLGVRIDNILHTKEMHTSQFTTLREGSSDHFPLLATFTW
;
A
#
# COMPACT_ATOMS: atom_id res chain seq x y z
N MET A 1 -27.91 32.49 13.75
CA MET A 1 -28.49 32.25 12.41
C MET A 1 -28.03 33.36 11.49
N THR A 2 -27.52 32.98 10.30
CA THR A 2 -27.40 33.79 9.08
C THR A 2 -26.76 35.17 9.18
N SER A 3 -25.44 35.21 8.93
CA SER A 3 -24.75 36.14 7.99
C SER A 3 -23.34 36.44 8.49
N ARG A 4 -22.33 35.74 7.96
CA ARG A 4 -20.90 36.13 7.90
C ARG A 4 -20.03 34.99 7.34
N LEU A 5 -20.46 34.41 6.21
CA LEU A 5 -19.65 33.41 5.49
C LEU A 5 -19.68 33.64 3.97
N THR A 6 -19.64 34.90 3.58
CA THR A 6 -19.53 35.30 2.18
C THR A 6 -18.48 36.39 2.12
N ILE A 7 -17.20 35.99 2.01
CA ILE A 7 -16.02 36.70 1.46
C ILE A 7 -14.80 35.89 1.92
N ALA A 8 -14.40 34.89 1.11
CA ALA A 8 -13.03 34.32 1.04
C ALA A 8 -12.92 33.20 -0.02
N LEU A 9 -13.64 33.31 -1.15
CA LEU A 9 -13.54 32.34 -2.25
C LEU A 9 -13.30 33.01 -3.62
N LYS A 10 -12.73 34.22 -3.63
CA LYS A 10 -12.20 34.83 -4.85
C LYS A 10 -10.68 34.81 -4.79
N HIS A 11 -10.12 33.85 -5.52
CA HIS A 11 -8.76 33.78 -6.11
C HIS A 11 -8.03 32.46 -5.83
N VAL A 12 -8.50 31.39 -6.49
CA VAL A 12 -7.63 30.30 -6.93
C VAL A 12 -7.93 30.05 -8.40
N ARG A 13 -7.11 30.60 -9.29
CA ARG A 13 -7.09 30.23 -10.72
C ARG A 13 -6.35 28.89 -10.82
N VAL A 14 -7.09 27.81 -11.04
CA VAL A 14 -6.51 26.52 -11.46
C VAL A 14 -6.29 26.57 -12.98
N PRO A 15 -5.13 26.12 -13.51
CA PRO A 15 -4.91 26.06 -14.95
C PRO A 15 -5.86 25.03 -15.57
N ASN A 16 -6.67 25.49 -16.52
CA ASN A 16 -7.65 24.70 -17.25
C ASN A 16 -6.94 23.80 -18.28
N ARG A 17 -6.43 22.63 -17.87
CA ARG A 17 -6.06 21.57 -18.82
C ARG A 17 -7.34 20.89 -19.28
N ARG A 18 -7.83 21.29 -20.45
CA ARG A 18 -8.96 20.64 -21.14
C ARG A 18 -8.64 19.16 -21.35
N ILE A 19 -9.35 18.29 -20.62
CA ILE A 19 -9.52 16.89 -21.02
C ILE A 19 -10.16 16.92 -22.41
N PRO A 20 -9.66 16.16 -23.40
CA PRO A 20 -10.28 16.10 -24.72
C PRO A 20 -11.76 15.72 -24.57
N THR A 21 -12.65 16.64 -24.97
CA THR A 21 -14.11 16.54 -24.81
C THR A 21 -14.71 15.27 -25.40
N THR A 22 -13.98 14.58 -26.26
CA THR A 22 -14.36 13.32 -26.92
C THR A 22 -14.23 12.12 -25.99
N ILE A 23 -13.18 12.05 -25.14
CA ILE A 23 -12.94 10.92 -24.22
C ILE A 23 -13.91 10.98 -23.03
N ALA A 24 -14.16 12.18 -22.49
CA ALA A 24 -15.14 12.39 -21.43
C ALA A 24 -16.59 12.12 -21.90
N LYS A 25 -16.92 12.42 -23.16
CA LYS A 25 -18.23 12.10 -23.75
C LYS A 25 -18.38 10.61 -24.06
N MET A 26 -17.33 9.93 -24.54
CA MET A 26 -17.34 8.48 -24.77
C MET A 26 -17.45 7.68 -23.47
N SER A 27 -16.73 8.07 -22.41
CA SER A 27 -16.82 7.42 -21.10
C SER A 27 -18.18 7.67 -20.44
N ALA A 28 -18.73 8.89 -20.53
CA ALA A 28 -20.07 9.20 -20.03
C ALA A 28 -21.17 8.44 -20.80
N ALA A 29 -21.07 8.33 -22.13
CA ALA A 29 -22.03 7.57 -22.93
C ALA A 29 -21.96 6.06 -22.62
N TYR A 30 -20.75 5.51 -22.42
CA TYR A 30 -20.56 4.12 -22.05
C TYR A 30 -21.06 3.82 -20.63
N LEU A 31 -20.74 4.67 -19.65
CA LEU A 31 -21.29 4.60 -18.29
C LEU A 31 -22.80 4.76 -18.26
N THR A 32 -23.37 5.63 -19.10
CA THR A 32 -24.82 5.80 -19.22
C THR A 32 -25.46 4.58 -19.85
N ARG A 33 -24.84 3.97 -20.86
CA ARG A 33 -25.29 2.67 -21.44
C ARG A 33 -25.22 1.54 -20.44
N LEU A 34 -24.12 1.41 -19.69
CA LEU A 34 -23.96 0.41 -18.63
C LEU A 34 -24.97 0.61 -17.50
N LYS A 35 -25.16 1.84 -17.04
CA LYS A 35 -26.22 2.18 -16.06
C LYS A 35 -27.61 1.86 -16.61
N HIS A 36 -27.88 2.16 -17.87
CA HIS A 36 -29.18 1.88 -18.47
C HIS A 36 -29.41 0.38 -18.65
N LEU A 37 -28.40 -0.38 -19.08
CA LEU A 37 -28.44 -1.85 -19.16
C LEU A 37 -28.62 -2.47 -17.77
N ALA A 38 -27.87 -2.01 -16.77
CA ALA A 38 -27.99 -2.47 -15.39
C ALA A 38 -29.38 -2.14 -14.81
N MET A 39 -29.88 -0.92 -15.01
CA MET A 39 -31.23 -0.50 -14.58
C MET A 39 -32.34 -1.24 -15.32
N THR A 40 -32.13 -1.56 -16.59
CA THR A 40 -33.09 -2.34 -17.39
C THR A 40 -33.10 -3.79 -16.92
N ALA A 41 -31.93 -4.40 -16.69
CA ALA A 41 -31.80 -5.71 -16.09
C ALA A 41 -32.45 -5.76 -14.69
N LEU A 42 -32.16 -4.77 -13.83
CA LEU A 42 -32.76 -4.65 -12.50
C LEU A 42 -34.28 -4.45 -12.55
N ARG A 43 -34.81 -3.64 -13.48
CA ARG A 43 -36.27 -3.44 -13.67
C ARG A 43 -36.94 -4.69 -14.21
N MET A 44 -36.31 -5.39 -15.15
CA MET A 44 -36.80 -6.67 -15.66
C MET A 44 -36.82 -7.70 -14.53
N MET A 45 -35.78 -7.75 -13.69
CA MET A 45 -35.68 -8.66 -12.54
C MET A 45 -36.62 -8.31 -11.37
N ARG A 46 -36.99 -7.04 -11.20
CA ARG A 46 -37.97 -6.61 -10.19
C ARG A 46 -39.42 -6.84 -10.62
N ASN A 47 -39.74 -6.61 -11.90
CA ASN A 47 -41.08 -6.90 -12.43
C ASN A 47 -41.34 -8.42 -12.56
N GLU A 48 -40.29 -9.24 -12.57
CA GLU A 48 -40.31 -10.72 -12.57
C GLU A 48 -41.00 -11.37 -11.35
N GLU A 49 -41.06 -10.71 -10.18
CA GLU A 49 -41.69 -11.26 -8.96
C GLU A 49 -43.20 -11.06 -8.90
N SER A 50 -43.73 -10.11 -9.67
CA SER A 50 -45.17 -9.78 -9.70
C SER A 50 -45.99 -10.66 -10.66
N SER A 51 -45.37 -11.49 -11.50
CA SER A 51 -46.05 -12.22 -12.57
C SER A 51 -45.99 -13.75 -12.40
N ASN A 52 -47.14 -14.40 -12.30
CA ASN A 52 -47.31 -15.85 -12.10
C ASN A 52 -47.05 -16.70 -13.38
N ARG A 53 -46.19 -16.25 -14.30
CA ARG A 53 -45.91 -16.92 -15.59
C ARG A 53 -44.62 -17.74 -15.53
N ARG A 54 -44.63 -18.97 -16.06
CA ARG A 54 -43.45 -19.85 -16.17
C ARG A 54 -42.24 -19.08 -16.76
N PRO A 55 -41.03 -19.21 -16.20
CA PRO A 55 -39.85 -18.53 -16.73
C PRO A 55 -39.51 -19.08 -18.13
N SER A 56 -39.11 -18.19 -19.04
CA SER A 56 -38.69 -18.59 -20.40
C SER A 56 -37.27 -19.14 -20.33
N LEU A 57 -36.90 -20.01 -21.28
CA LEU A 57 -35.58 -20.65 -21.32
C LEU A 57 -34.42 -19.63 -21.26
N GLY A 58 -34.55 -18.51 -21.99
CA GLY A 58 -33.58 -17.40 -21.94
C GLY A 58 -33.46 -16.72 -20.57
N ARG A 59 -34.53 -16.69 -19.75
CA ARG A 59 -34.52 -16.16 -18.37
C ARG A 59 -33.82 -17.10 -17.39
N VAL A 60 -33.92 -18.41 -17.60
CA VAL A 60 -33.19 -19.39 -16.78
C VAL A 60 -31.71 -19.35 -17.14
N LEU A 61 -31.38 -19.30 -18.44
CA LEU A 61 -30.00 -19.23 -18.92
C LEU A 61 -29.27 -17.96 -18.45
N SER A 62 -29.90 -16.78 -18.49
CA SER A 62 -29.27 -15.53 -18.02
C SER A 62 -29.00 -15.53 -16.51
N ARG A 63 -29.91 -16.10 -15.72
CA ARG A 63 -29.74 -16.25 -14.27
C ARG A 63 -28.64 -17.26 -13.92
N SER A 64 -28.62 -18.42 -14.59
CA SER A 64 -27.56 -19.41 -14.42
C SER A 64 -26.20 -18.85 -14.78
N LEU A 65 -26.11 -18.05 -15.85
CA LEU A 65 -24.89 -17.33 -16.23
C LEU A 65 -24.46 -16.33 -15.15
N LEU A 66 -25.36 -15.49 -14.64
CA LEU A 66 -25.04 -14.53 -13.57
C LEU A 66 -24.57 -15.24 -12.29
N LEU A 67 -25.20 -16.36 -11.93
CA LEU A 67 -24.77 -17.17 -10.80
C LEU A 67 -23.39 -17.79 -11.03
N LEU A 68 -23.13 -18.31 -12.23
CA LEU A 68 -21.81 -18.82 -12.61
C LEU A 68 -20.73 -17.73 -12.52
N LEU A 69 -21.01 -16.52 -12.99
CA LEU A 69 -20.11 -15.38 -12.88
C LEU A 69 -19.88 -14.95 -11.42
N ASN A 70 -20.91 -15.03 -10.58
CA ASN A 70 -20.77 -14.78 -9.14
C ASN A 70 -19.86 -15.84 -8.49
N ILE A 71 -20.07 -17.12 -8.80
CA ILE A 71 -19.23 -18.21 -8.30
C ILE A 71 -17.77 -18.01 -8.75
N ALA A 72 -17.54 -17.61 -10.00
CA ALA A 72 -16.21 -17.29 -10.49
C ALA A 72 -15.58 -16.10 -9.74
N ALA A 73 -16.35 -15.04 -9.45
CA ALA A 73 -15.89 -13.91 -8.66
C ALA A 73 -15.54 -14.30 -7.23
N ILE A 74 -16.32 -15.20 -6.61
CA ILE A 74 -16.04 -15.77 -5.29
C ILE A 74 -14.73 -16.58 -5.33
N ALA A 75 -14.55 -17.42 -6.36
CA ALA A 75 -13.33 -18.21 -6.53
C ALA A 75 -12.08 -17.33 -6.67
N LEU A 76 -12.17 -16.22 -7.43
CA LEU A 76 -11.09 -15.24 -7.56
C LEU A 76 -10.79 -14.52 -6.25
N LEU A 77 -11.81 -14.17 -5.47
CA LEU A 77 -11.64 -13.58 -4.14
C LEU A 77 -10.86 -14.52 -3.20
N PHE A 78 -11.26 -15.80 -3.15
CA PHE A 78 -10.56 -16.80 -2.35
C PHE A 78 -9.13 -17.03 -2.84
N ALA A 79 -8.91 -17.10 -4.15
CA ALA A 79 -7.58 -17.29 -4.70
C ALA A 79 -6.65 -16.10 -4.40
N GLY A 80 -7.18 -14.87 -4.42
CA GLY A 80 -6.46 -13.68 -3.95
C GLY A 80 -6.23 -13.67 -2.45
N ALA A 81 -7.18 -14.15 -1.62
CA ALA A 81 -6.98 -14.23 -0.18
C ALA A 81 -5.92 -15.27 0.20
N VAL A 82 -5.90 -16.42 -0.48
CA VAL A 82 -4.96 -17.52 -0.23
C VAL A 82 -3.56 -17.22 -0.78
N SER A 83 -3.40 -16.28 -1.71
CA SER A 83 -2.10 -16.00 -2.32
C SER A 83 -1.02 -15.60 -1.33
N CYS A 84 -1.40 -14.99 -0.21
CA CYS A 84 -0.45 -14.58 0.84
C CYS A 84 0.27 -15.77 1.51
N TYR A 85 -0.26 -17.00 1.38
CA TYR A 85 0.35 -18.21 1.92
C TYR A 85 1.22 -18.96 0.90
N ILE A 86 1.20 -18.57 -0.38
CA ILE A 86 1.89 -19.28 -1.46
C ILE A 86 3.15 -18.52 -1.84
N SER A 87 4.32 -19.07 -1.49
CA SER A 87 5.62 -18.46 -1.81
C SER A 87 5.83 -18.36 -3.33
N PRO A 88 5.92 -17.16 -3.91
CA PRO A 88 6.17 -17.01 -5.34
C PRO A 88 7.61 -17.39 -5.70
N ALA A 89 8.54 -17.41 -4.72
CA ALA A 89 9.91 -17.84 -4.89
C ALA A 89 10.05 -19.36 -5.10
N ARG A 90 9.15 -20.15 -4.50
CA ARG A 90 9.15 -21.62 -4.57
C ARG A 90 8.16 -22.17 -5.60
N PHE A 91 7.04 -21.48 -5.79
CA PHE A 91 5.97 -21.89 -6.70
C PHE A 91 5.83 -20.91 -7.88
N THR A 92 4.58 -20.62 -8.28
CA THR A 92 4.23 -19.73 -9.37
C THR A 92 3.92 -18.33 -8.88
N THR A 93 4.27 -17.32 -9.68
CA THR A 93 3.94 -15.91 -9.43
C THR A 93 2.49 -15.58 -9.75
N VAL A 94 1.72 -16.50 -10.35
CA VAL A 94 0.30 -16.29 -10.67
C VAL A 94 -0.50 -15.94 -9.42
N PHE A 95 -0.26 -16.61 -8.30
CA PHE A 95 -0.93 -16.29 -7.04
C PHE A 95 -0.56 -14.89 -6.54
N ALA A 96 0.69 -14.44 -6.68
CA ALA A 96 1.06 -13.09 -6.30
C ALA A 96 0.27 -12.02 -7.09
N PHE A 97 0.00 -12.26 -8.38
CA PHE A 97 -0.87 -11.37 -9.16
C PHE A 97 -2.34 -11.43 -8.73
N LEU A 98 -2.84 -12.60 -8.32
CA LEU A 98 -4.19 -12.72 -7.75
C LEU A 98 -4.33 -11.93 -6.44
N GLY A 99 -3.31 -11.97 -5.58
CA GLY A 99 -3.23 -11.15 -4.36
C GLY A 99 -3.15 -9.65 -4.64
N LEU A 100 -2.31 -9.25 -5.61
CA LEU A 100 -2.22 -7.86 -6.05
C LEU A 100 -3.57 -7.30 -6.52
N LEU A 101 -4.38 -8.13 -7.19
CA LEU A 101 -5.72 -7.78 -7.68
C LEU A 101 -6.83 -8.03 -6.65
N PHE A 102 -6.50 -8.40 -5.40
CA PHE A 102 -7.50 -8.65 -4.36
C PHE A 102 -8.53 -7.53 -4.18
N PRO A 103 -8.15 -6.23 -4.16
CA PRO A 103 -9.14 -5.14 -4.08
C PRO A 103 -10.15 -5.15 -5.24
N VAL A 104 -9.73 -5.55 -6.44
CA VAL A 104 -10.62 -5.67 -7.61
C VAL A 104 -11.61 -6.81 -7.42
N TRP A 105 -11.14 -7.97 -6.93
CA TRP A 105 -12.00 -9.13 -6.64
C TRP A 105 -12.99 -8.82 -5.51
N LEU A 106 -12.58 -8.05 -4.50
CA LEU A 106 -13.44 -7.57 -3.43
C LEU A 106 -14.56 -6.68 -3.97
N VAL A 107 -14.22 -5.67 -4.79
CA VAL A 107 -15.23 -4.78 -5.41
C VAL A 107 -16.20 -5.58 -6.28
N LEU A 108 -15.71 -6.55 -7.06
CA LEU A 108 -16.57 -7.40 -7.87
C LEU A 108 -17.58 -8.19 -7.01
N ASN A 109 -17.16 -8.71 -5.85
CA ASN A 109 -18.06 -9.41 -4.93
C ASN A 109 -19.05 -8.46 -4.23
N ILE A 110 -18.65 -7.23 -3.93
CA ILE A 110 -19.58 -6.19 -3.44
C ILE A 110 -20.65 -5.90 -4.50
N ILE A 111 -20.26 -5.79 -5.78
CA ILE A 111 -21.21 -5.59 -6.88
C ILE A 111 -22.20 -6.76 -6.97
N PHE A 112 -21.73 -8.01 -6.92
CA PHE A 112 -22.63 -9.17 -6.93
C PHE A 112 -23.57 -9.20 -5.71
N CYS A 113 -23.05 -8.88 -4.52
CA CYS A 113 -23.87 -8.75 -3.32
C CYS A 113 -25.01 -7.74 -3.53
N LEU A 114 -24.70 -6.53 -4.03
CA LEU A 114 -25.69 -5.50 -4.32
C LEU A 114 -26.68 -5.92 -5.41
N VAL A 115 -26.21 -6.51 -6.51
CA VAL A 115 -27.07 -6.99 -7.60
C VAL A 115 -28.10 -7.98 -7.07
N TRP A 116 -27.68 -9.01 -6.33
CA TRP A 116 -28.60 -10.01 -5.80
C TRP A 116 -29.51 -9.46 -4.69
N LEU A 117 -29.02 -8.53 -3.88
CA LEU A 117 -29.81 -7.83 -2.85
C LEU A 117 -30.95 -7.03 -3.49
N PHE A 118 -30.68 -6.26 -4.55
CA PHE A 118 -31.72 -5.50 -5.27
C PHE A 118 -32.66 -6.38 -6.09
N CYS A 119 -32.24 -7.59 -6.42
CA CYS A 119 -33.10 -8.60 -7.02
C CYS A 119 -33.89 -9.42 -5.98
N LEU A 120 -33.82 -9.05 -4.69
CA LEU A 120 -34.48 -9.70 -3.56
C LEU A 120 -34.18 -11.21 -3.46
N ARG A 121 -32.98 -11.63 -3.88
CA ARG A 121 -32.54 -13.03 -3.84
C ARG A 121 -31.49 -13.26 -2.80
N TRP A 122 -31.69 -14.31 -2.01
CA TRP A 122 -30.75 -14.79 -0.99
C TRP A 122 -29.35 -15.13 -1.53
N TYR A 123 -29.13 -15.19 -2.85
CA TYR A 123 -27.80 -15.35 -3.47
C TYR A 123 -26.80 -14.24 -3.09
N PHE A 124 -27.25 -13.08 -2.60
CA PHE A 124 -26.33 -12.08 -2.03
C PHE A 124 -25.53 -12.64 -0.85
N LEU A 125 -26.09 -13.63 -0.12
CA LEU A 125 -25.43 -14.30 1.00
C LEU A 125 -24.17 -15.04 0.56
N LEU A 126 -24.07 -15.49 -0.70
CA LEU A 126 -22.87 -16.18 -1.21
C LEU A 126 -21.67 -15.24 -1.21
N SER A 127 -21.81 -14.07 -1.83
CA SER A 127 -20.73 -13.07 -1.90
C SER A 127 -20.46 -12.47 -0.51
N LEU A 128 -21.51 -12.27 0.31
CA LEU A 128 -21.36 -11.80 1.68
C LEU A 128 -20.59 -12.79 2.55
N ALA A 129 -20.94 -14.08 2.51
CA ALA A 129 -20.24 -15.13 3.24
C ALA A 129 -18.79 -15.28 2.76
N ALA A 130 -18.54 -15.19 1.45
CA ALA A 130 -17.18 -15.23 0.91
C ALA A 130 -16.31 -14.05 1.42
N MET A 131 -16.87 -12.83 1.45
CA MET A 131 -16.18 -11.67 2.02
C MET A 131 -15.94 -11.82 3.53
N ALA A 132 -16.90 -12.40 4.27
CA ALA A 132 -16.74 -12.68 5.70
C ALA A 132 -15.64 -13.73 5.96
N LEU A 133 -15.54 -14.76 5.13
CA LEU A 133 -14.47 -15.76 5.23
C LEU A 133 -13.09 -15.19 4.86
N CYS A 134 -13.04 -14.19 3.98
CA CYS A 134 -11.82 -13.45 3.62
C CYS A 134 -11.60 -12.20 4.48
N TYR A 135 -12.31 -12.08 5.62
CA TYR A 135 -12.30 -10.85 6.42
C TYR A 135 -10.89 -10.37 6.83
N PRO A 136 -9.92 -11.23 7.21
CA PRO A 136 -8.56 -10.77 7.51
C PRO A 136 -7.91 -10.00 6.36
N GLN A 137 -8.03 -10.49 5.12
CA GLN A 137 -7.49 -9.83 3.94
C GLN A 137 -8.29 -8.58 3.55
N VAL A 138 -9.62 -8.62 3.73
CA VAL A 138 -10.48 -7.44 3.57
C VAL A 138 -10.05 -6.33 4.53
N LYS A 139 -9.86 -6.65 5.81
CA LYS A 139 -9.43 -5.73 6.86
C LYS A 139 -8.06 -5.13 6.54
N ASN A 140 -7.08 -5.95 6.17
CA ASN A 140 -5.74 -5.46 5.80
C ASN A 140 -5.75 -4.57 4.55
N THR A 141 -6.71 -4.78 3.64
CA THR A 141 -6.89 -3.97 2.42
C THR A 141 -7.60 -2.64 2.70
N CYS A 142 -8.64 -2.66 3.53
CA CYS A 142 -9.43 -1.49 3.88
C CYS A 142 -9.95 -1.61 5.31
N THR A 143 -9.31 -0.90 6.22
CA THR A 143 -9.67 -0.90 7.65
C THR A 143 -10.93 -0.06 7.85
N LEU A 144 -12.07 -0.70 8.09
CA LEU A 144 -13.32 0.01 8.39
C LEU A 144 -13.45 0.35 9.89
N PHE A 145 -13.04 -0.61 10.73
CA PHE A 145 -13.09 -0.54 12.18
C PHE A 145 -11.69 -0.81 12.70
N PRO A 146 -10.92 0.24 13.05
CA PRO A 146 -9.59 0.07 13.61
C PRO A 146 -9.67 -0.62 14.97
N ASP A 147 -8.67 -1.45 15.27
CA ASP A 147 -8.56 -2.16 16.54
C ASP A 147 -8.05 -1.23 17.66
N VAL A 148 -8.80 -0.17 17.94
CA VAL A 148 -8.42 0.80 18.97
C VAL A 148 -8.50 0.11 20.33
N GLN A 149 -7.34 -0.27 20.88
CA GLN A 149 -7.26 -0.69 22.26
C GLN A 149 -7.08 0.53 23.15
N GLN A 150 -7.90 0.64 24.18
CA GLN A 150 -7.66 1.61 25.24
C GLN A 150 -6.71 0.95 26.24
N HIS A 151 -5.45 1.37 26.24
CA HIS A 151 -4.51 1.05 27.31
C HIS A 151 -4.38 2.26 28.25
N LYS A 152 -4.28 1.95 29.55
CA LYS A 152 -4.20 2.95 30.62
C LYS A 152 -2.78 2.95 31.18
N PHE A 153 -2.17 4.14 31.19
CA PHE A 153 -0.90 4.45 31.84
C PHE A 153 0.30 3.70 31.28
N ASP A 154 0.79 4.17 30.14
CA ASP A 154 2.03 3.68 29.55
C ASP A 154 3.21 4.52 30.04
N LYS A 155 4.32 3.87 30.38
CA LYS A 155 5.48 4.50 31.01
C LYS A 155 6.40 5.13 29.96
N HIS A 156 6.44 4.55 28.77
CA HIS A 156 7.28 4.98 27.67
C HIS A 156 6.45 5.33 26.43
N THR A 157 6.92 6.29 25.65
CA THR A 157 6.31 6.70 24.39
C THR A 157 7.40 6.84 23.33
N LEU A 158 7.16 6.31 22.14
CA LEU A 158 8.10 6.38 21.01
C LEU A 158 7.36 6.66 19.71
N SER A 159 7.61 7.81 19.11
CA SER A 159 7.12 8.13 17.77
C SER A 159 8.12 7.70 16.68
N VAL A 160 7.66 6.90 15.73
CA VAL A 160 8.45 6.39 14.61
C VAL A 160 7.84 6.85 13.29
N MET A 161 8.66 7.55 12.50
CA MET A 161 8.34 7.95 11.14
C MET A 161 9.06 7.03 10.16
N THR A 162 8.37 6.54 9.13
CA THR A 162 9.01 5.95 7.95
C THR A 162 8.65 6.71 6.70
N TYR A 163 9.63 6.92 5.82
CA TYR A 163 9.44 7.69 4.61
C TYR A 163 10.38 7.22 3.50
N ASN A 164 9.81 6.70 2.40
CA ASN A 164 10.56 6.60 1.15
C ASN A 164 10.77 8.02 0.62
N VAL A 165 12.04 8.41 0.58
CA VAL A 165 12.44 9.76 0.26
C VAL A 165 12.70 9.96 -1.23
N ALA A 166 12.44 8.98 -2.10
CA ALA A 166 12.66 9.08 -3.54
C ALA A 166 14.04 9.66 -3.93
N ALA A 167 15.11 9.32 -3.20
CA ALA A 167 16.46 9.89 -3.36
C ALA A 167 16.52 11.43 -3.19
N PHE A 168 15.71 11.96 -2.26
CA PHE A 168 15.02 13.26 -2.39
C PHE A 168 15.15 13.98 -3.70
N ASP A 169 14.55 13.22 -4.61
CA ASP A 169 14.24 13.37 -6.01
C ASP A 169 15.39 13.91 -6.83
N LYS A 170 16.47 13.15 -6.66
CA LYS A 170 17.67 13.12 -7.51
C LYS A 170 18.51 14.38 -7.36
N TYR A 171 18.72 14.72 -6.09
CA TYR A 171 19.87 15.40 -5.51
C TYR A 171 19.87 16.94 -5.48
N ASP A 172 18.73 17.61 -5.38
CA ASP A 172 18.70 19.04 -5.05
C ASP A 172 19.11 19.28 -3.57
N LYS A 173 19.74 20.43 -3.28
CA LYS A 173 20.13 20.84 -1.92
C LYS A 173 18.97 21.39 -1.11
N ASN A 174 18.00 22.00 -1.78
CA ASN A 174 16.80 22.50 -1.13
C ASN A 174 15.82 21.35 -0.99
N THR A 175 15.81 20.69 0.16
CA THR A 175 14.87 19.61 0.42
C THR A 175 13.75 20.12 1.32
N PRO A 176 12.62 20.60 0.76
CA PRO A 176 11.35 20.70 1.48
C PRO A 176 11.08 19.47 2.34
N THR A 177 11.61 18.31 1.93
CA THR A 177 11.60 17.12 2.75
C THR A 177 12.35 17.22 4.06
N LEU A 178 13.62 17.65 4.11
CA LEU A 178 14.33 17.65 5.40
C LEU A 178 13.63 18.58 6.38
N GLU A 179 13.12 19.71 5.88
CA GLU A 179 12.24 20.59 6.66
C GLU A 179 10.96 19.86 7.09
N TYR A 180 10.33 19.13 6.18
CA TYR A 180 9.14 18.34 6.45
C TYR A 180 9.38 17.30 7.56
N ILE A 181 10.41 16.46 7.43
CA ILE A 181 10.82 15.47 8.43
C ILE A 181 11.07 16.15 9.78
N ARG A 182 11.79 17.26 9.78
CA ARG A 182 12.07 18.04 10.99
C ARG A 182 10.79 18.55 11.64
N SER A 183 9.86 19.10 10.85
CA SER A 183 8.60 19.66 11.34
C SER A 183 7.68 18.62 11.99
N ARG A 184 7.79 17.34 11.62
CA ARG A 184 7.02 16.26 12.23
C ARG A 184 7.58 15.81 13.57
N ASN A 185 8.83 16.12 13.87
CA ASN A 185 9.45 15.93 15.19
C ASN A 185 9.26 14.50 15.77
N ALA A 186 9.31 13.47 14.93
CA ALA A 186 9.31 12.08 15.39
C ALA A 186 10.53 11.80 16.29
N ASP A 187 10.53 10.71 17.04
CA ASP A 187 11.67 10.33 17.87
C ASP A 187 12.67 9.49 17.08
N VAL A 188 12.15 8.69 16.16
CA VAL A 188 12.92 7.87 15.22
C VAL A 188 12.41 8.12 13.81
N VAL A 189 13.34 8.28 12.87
CA VAL A 189 13.03 8.48 11.45
C VAL A 189 13.77 7.44 10.62
N CYS A 190 13.03 6.62 9.89
CA CYS A 190 13.53 5.59 8.99
C CYS A 190 13.32 6.04 7.53
N LEU A 191 14.40 6.22 6.78
CA LEU A 191 14.35 6.71 5.41
C LEU A 191 14.70 5.59 4.41
N GLN A 192 13.86 5.42 3.40
CA GLN A 192 14.11 4.54 2.23
C GLN A 192 14.47 5.38 1.01
N GLU A 193 15.20 4.79 0.06
CA GLU A 193 15.83 5.56 -1.03
C GLU A 193 16.66 6.74 -0.53
N PHE A 194 17.30 6.60 0.64
CA PHE A 194 18.20 7.60 1.17
C PHE A 194 19.39 7.76 0.22
N ALA A 195 19.74 9.00 -0.13
CA ALA A 195 20.85 9.27 -1.04
C ALA A 195 21.68 10.48 -0.62
N VAL A 196 23.00 10.35 -0.72
CA VAL A 196 23.98 11.40 -0.46
C VAL A 196 25.08 11.40 -1.52
N SER A 197 25.80 12.50 -1.67
CA SER A 197 26.94 12.59 -2.58
C SER A 197 28.20 13.13 -1.90
N ASP A 198 29.35 12.67 -2.39
CA ASP A 198 30.66 13.23 -2.06
C ASP A 198 30.89 14.59 -2.77
N ASN A 199 30.11 14.88 -3.81
CA ASN A 199 30.16 16.14 -4.54
C ASN A 199 29.23 17.17 -3.87
N SER A 200 29.84 18.25 -3.38
CA SER A 200 29.13 19.36 -2.72
C SER A 200 28.19 20.16 -3.62
N SER A 201 28.02 19.81 -4.88
CA SER A 201 26.97 20.36 -5.76
C SER A 201 25.61 19.71 -5.47
N TYR A 202 25.62 18.54 -4.86
CA TYR A 202 24.47 17.75 -4.45
C TYR A 202 24.39 17.70 -2.93
N ILE A 203 23.29 17.16 -2.40
CA ILE A 203 23.14 17.01 -0.95
C ILE A 203 24.15 16.01 -0.38
N THR A 204 24.90 16.47 0.63
CA THR A 204 25.95 15.71 1.31
C THR A 204 25.46 15.11 2.62
N GLU A 205 26.17 14.11 3.12
CA GLU A 205 25.89 13.51 4.43
C GLU A 205 25.93 14.57 5.56
N THR A 206 26.94 15.46 5.54
CA THR A 206 27.09 16.54 6.51
C THR A 206 25.91 17.51 6.50
N GLU A 207 25.40 17.90 5.33
CA GLU A 207 24.23 18.80 5.22
C GLU A 207 22.96 18.15 5.81
N ILE A 208 22.77 16.85 5.58
CA ILE A 208 21.65 16.10 6.19
C ILE A 208 21.80 16.03 7.70
N LEU A 209 22.99 15.71 8.21
CA LEU A 209 23.25 15.66 9.65
C LEU A 209 23.02 17.02 10.32
N LEU A 210 23.39 18.12 9.66
CA LEU A 210 23.12 19.48 10.13
C LEU A 210 21.61 19.80 10.13
N ALA A 211 20.89 19.43 9.07
CA ALA A 211 19.45 19.64 8.96
C ALA A 211 18.66 18.84 10.00
N LEU A 212 19.12 17.61 10.28
CA LEU A 212 18.53 16.67 11.23
C LEU A 212 19.28 16.63 12.57
N LYS A 213 19.94 17.73 12.98
CA LYS A 213 20.72 17.82 14.22
C LYS A 213 19.97 17.46 15.52
N ALA A 214 18.63 17.49 15.48
CA ALA A 214 17.78 17.04 16.58
C ALA A 214 17.84 15.52 16.81
N TYR A 215 18.39 14.76 15.85
CA TYR A 215 18.58 13.33 15.89
C TYR A 215 20.09 13.01 15.95
N PRO A 216 20.73 13.13 17.14
CA PRO A 216 22.17 12.97 17.27
C PRO A 216 22.67 11.56 16.94
N TYR A 217 21.81 10.54 17.05
CA TYR A 217 22.17 9.16 16.78
C TYR A 217 21.65 8.73 15.41
N HIS A 218 22.50 8.14 14.59
CA HIS A 218 22.13 7.73 13.24
C HIS A 218 22.92 6.50 12.78
N PHE A 219 22.34 5.76 11.84
CA PHE A 219 22.99 4.63 11.18
C PHE A 219 22.59 4.58 9.71
N PHE A 220 23.58 4.46 8.82
CA PHE A 220 23.40 4.43 7.37
C PHE A 220 23.83 3.07 6.81
N THR A 221 23.03 2.52 5.90
CA THR A 221 23.37 1.34 5.12
C THR A 221 23.27 1.67 3.65
N TYR A 222 24.40 1.76 2.98
CA TYR A 222 24.47 1.95 1.53
C TYR A 222 24.40 0.60 0.79
N SER A 223 23.45 0.48 -0.14
CA SER A 223 23.23 -0.68 -1.02
C SER A 223 23.86 -0.53 -2.39
N ALA A 224 24.06 0.71 -2.86
CA ALA A 224 24.62 0.99 -4.17
C ALA A 224 25.44 2.29 -4.16
N GLU A 225 26.47 2.32 -5.00
CA GLU A 225 27.28 3.51 -5.25
C GLU A 225 27.35 3.77 -6.75
N LYS A 226 27.18 5.03 -7.16
CA LYS A 226 27.35 5.42 -8.57
C LYS A 226 27.88 6.85 -8.70
N ALA A 227 29.11 6.98 -9.17
CA ALA A 227 29.77 8.26 -9.44
C ALA A 227 29.80 9.20 -8.21
N GLY A 228 30.28 8.69 -7.07
CA GLY A 228 30.36 9.45 -5.81
C GLY A 228 29.00 9.75 -5.19
N ARG A 229 28.00 8.90 -5.45
CA ARG A 229 26.65 8.97 -4.88
C ARG A 229 26.35 7.65 -4.21
N HIS A 230 25.90 7.72 -2.98
CA HIS A 230 25.64 6.58 -2.11
C HIS A 230 24.14 6.47 -1.89
N PHE A 231 23.57 5.30 -2.12
CA PHE A 231 22.14 5.03 -2.01
C PHE A 231 21.89 3.94 -0.99
N GLY A 232 20.80 4.04 -0.24
CA GLY A 232 20.34 2.96 0.61
C GLY A 232 19.23 3.36 1.57
N VAL A 233 19.43 3.04 2.84
CA VAL A 233 18.49 3.34 3.92
C VAL A 233 19.21 4.03 5.08
N ALA A 234 18.46 4.84 5.82
CA ALA A 234 18.96 5.52 7.00
C ALA A 234 18.00 5.37 8.19
N THR A 235 18.55 5.44 9.39
CA THR A 235 17.78 5.58 10.63
C THR A 235 18.40 6.70 11.43
N PHE A 236 17.57 7.66 11.83
CA PHE A 236 17.90 8.77 12.70
C PHE A 236 17.11 8.63 13.99
N SER A 237 17.71 8.92 15.14
CA SER A 237 17.12 8.71 16.45
C SER A 237 17.50 9.83 17.41
N LYS A 238 16.53 10.26 18.23
CA LYS A 238 16.78 11.08 19.43
C LYS A 238 17.38 10.26 20.57
N TYR A 239 17.13 8.96 20.58
CA TYR A 239 17.60 8.01 21.59
C TYR A 239 18.90 7.29 21.17
N PRO A 240 19.81 6.96 22.11
CA PRO A 240 21.06 6.27 21.80
C PRO A 240 20.87 4.96 21.05
N ILE A 241 21.60 4.79 19.95
CA ILE A 241 21.71 3.51 19.24
C ILE A 241 22.79 2.68 19.95
N ILE A 242 22.39 1.61 20.62
CA ILE A 242 23.29 0.74 21.40
C ILE A 242 23.81 -0.45 20.59
N ASN A 243 23.12 -0.81 19.51
CA ASN A 243 23.54 -1.83 18.55
C ASN A 243 22.89 -1.55 17.20
N SER A 244 23.60 -1.80 16.10
CA SER A 244 23.07 -1.58 14.76
C SER A 244 23.74 -2.49 13.74
N LYS A 245 22.97 -2.94 12.75
CA LYS A 245 23.52 -3.83 11.71
C LYS A 245 22.75 -3.73 10.41
N ARG A 246 23.49 -3.88 9.30
CA ARG A 246 22.93 -4.19 7.99
C ARG A 246 22.33 -5.60 8.00
N ILE A 247 21.14 -5.72 7.45
CA ILE A 247 20.47 -7.01 7.23
C ILE A 247 20.83 -7.50 5.83
N SER A 248 21.34 -8.73 5.76
CA SER A 248 21.76 -9.35 4.50
C SER A 248 20.57 -9.76 3.66
N ILE A 249 20.07 -8.84 2.83
CA ILE A 249 19.08 -9.13 1.79
C ILE A 249 19.76 -9.24 0.43
N SER A 250 19.32 -10.20 -0.40
CA SER A 250 19.80 -10.33 -1.77
C SER A 250 19.22 -9.19 -2.63
N SER A 251 19.94 -8.08 -2.76
CA SER A 251 19.58 -6.95 -3.63
C SER A 251 20.80 -6.26 -4.22
N LYS A 252 20.61 -5.62 -5.38
CA LYS A 252 21.59 -4.75 -6.03
C LYS A 252 21.42 -3.27 -5.72
N GLY A 253 20.31 -2.88 -5.09
CA GLY A 253 19.97 -1.47 -4.88
C GLY A 253 19.10 -1.19 -3.66
N ASN A 254 18.49 -2.21 -3.07
CA ASN A 254 17.70 -2.09 -1.84
C ASN A 254 18.52 -2.51 -0.62
N ALA A 255 18.14 -2.01 0.55
CA ALA A 255 18.80 -2.30 1.82
C ALA A 255 17.78 -2.48 2.93
N ALA A 256 18.19 -3.20 3.96
CA ALA A 256 17.50 -3.25 5.24
C ALA A 256 18.53 -3.17 6.36
N GLN A 257 18.15 -2.58 7.48
CA GLN A 257 18.99 -2.45 8.67
C GLN A 257 18.15 -2.51 9.94
N TYR A 258 18.78 -2.80 11.07
CA TYR A 258 18.16 -2.61 12.38
C TYR A 258 19.03 -1.71 13.26
N CYS A 259 18.37 -1.00 14.18
CA CYS A 259 18.97 -0.27 15.28
C CYS A 259 18.27 -0.67 16.58
N ASP A 260 19.02 -1.10 17.58
CA ASP A 260 18.55 -1.27 18.94
C ASP A 260 18.75 0.07 19.65
N LEU A 261 17.65 0.65 20.14
CA LEU A 261 17.60 1.96 20.77
C LEU A 261 17.44 1.80 22.28
N ASN A 262 18.13 2.62 23.06
CA ASN A 262 17.87 2.76 24.49
C ASN A 262 16.85 3.90 24.74
N VAL A 263 15.59 3.53 24.94
CA VAL A 263 14.47 4.43 25.24
C VAL A 263 14.26 4.45 26.74
N ASP A 264 14.84 5.43 27.43
CA ASP A 264 14.71 5.65 28.88
C ASP A 264 15.00 4.40 29.75
N GLY A 265 15.98 3.58 29.33
CA GLY A 265 16.39 2.35 30.01
C GLY A 265 15.83 1.07 29.40
N ASP A 266 14.86 1.15 28.50
CA ASP A 266 14.30 0.02 27.76
C ASP A 266 14.93 -0.11 26.37
N THR A 267 15.21 -1.34 25.94
CA THR A 267 15.71 -1.61 24.58
C THR A 267 14.55 -1.80 23.60
N VAL A 268 14.52 -1.02 22.51
CA VAL A 268 13.57 -1.17 21.40
C VAL A 268 14.32 -1.35 20.09
N ARG A 269 14.04 -2.44 19.37
CA ARG A 269 14.60 -2.67 18.04
C ARG A 269 13.74 -2.01 16.97
N VAL A 270 14.34 -1.16 16.14
CA VAL A 270 13.71 -0.57 14.96
C VAL A 270 14.38 -1.13 13.71
N ILE A 271 13.61 -1.81 12.88
CA ILE A 271 14.03 -2.37 11.60
C ILE A 271 13.50 -1.47 10.49
N CYS A 272 14.40 -0.93 9.66
CA CYS A 272 14.09 -0.16 8.46
C CYS A 272 14.33 -1.04 7.22
N CYS A 273 13.29 -1.26 6.42
CA CYS A 273 13.36 -2.07 5.21
C CYS A 273 13.01 -1.24 3.97
N HIS A 274 13.80 -1.39 2.92
CA HIS A 274 13.40 -1.10 1.56
C HIS A 274 13.55 -2.40 0.77
N LEU A 275 12.47 -2.93 0.19
CA LEU A 275 12.50 -4.20 -0.56
C LEU A 275 12.42 -3.98 -2.07
N GLU A 276 12.76 -5.01 -2.85
CA GLU A 276 12.85 -4.97 -4.32
C GLU A 276 11.60 -4.37 -4.97
N SER A 277 11.72 -3.23 -5.66
CA SER A 277 10.63 -2.62 -6.45
C SER A 277 10.49 -3.31 -7.80
N PHE A 278 9.49 -2.95 -8.62
CA PHE A 278 9.40 -3.45 -10.00
C PHE A 278 10.38 -2.77 -10.98
N SER A 279 10.96 -1.63 -10.57
CA SER A 279 11.78 -0.72 -11.38
C SER A 279 11.38 -0.68 -12.86
N PHE A 280 10.14 -0.24 -13.10
CA PHE A 280 9.62 -0.06 -14.45
C PHE A 280 10.38 1.03 -15.17
N ASN A 281 10.71 0.81 -16.44
CA ASN A 281 11.18 1.88 -17.32
C ASN A 281 9.98 2.62 -17.96
N ALA A 282 10.25 3.74 -18.66
CA ALA A 282 9.21 4.53 -19.31
C ALA A 282 8.35 3.72 -20.30
N ASN A 283 8.95 2.74 -21.02
CA ASN A 283 8.22 1.89 -21.94
C ASN A 283 7.30 0.93 -21.18
N ASP A 284 7.79 0.31 -20.10
CA ASP A 284 7.00 -0.59 -19.25
C ASP A 284 5.76 0.15 -18.70
N LEU A 285 5.96 1.36 -18.16
CA LEU A 285 4.87 2.21 -17.67
C LEU A 285 3.88 2.56 -18.80
N SER A 286 4.40 2.96 -19.97
CA SER A 286 3.53 3.28 -21.11
C SER A 286 2.68 2.09 -21.59
N SER A 287 3.21 0.87 -21.49
CA SER A 287 2.48 -0.35 -21.84
C SER A 287 1.35 -0.64 -20.85
N LEU A 288 1.60 -0.44 -19.54
CA LEU A 288 0.58 -0.56 -18.50
C LEU A 288 -0.50 0.52 -18.65
N ASP A 289 -0.11 1.77 -18.91
CA ASP A 289 -1.02 2.90 -19.10
C ASP A 289 -1.94 2.73 -20.31
N LYS A 290 -1.41 2.19 -21.41
CA LYS A 290 -2.23 1.88 -22.60
C LYS A 290 -3.29 0.82 -22.29
N ALA A 291 -2.93 -0.22 -21.54
CA ALA A 291 -3.90 -1.24 -21.13
C ALA A 291 -4.99 -0.67 -20.22
N GLN A 292 -4.67 0.33 -19.40
CA GLN A 292 -5.65 1.03 -18.55
C GLN A 292 -6.54 2.01 -19.34
N THR A 293 -5.96 2.79 -20.25
CA THR A 293 -6.65 3.92 -20.90
C THR A 293 -7.31 3.58 -22.23
N ASN A 294 -6.78 2.60 -22.97
CA ASN A 294 -7.32 2.15 -24.25
C ASN A 294 -7.20 0.61 -24.39
N PRO A 295 -8.00 -0.13 -23.61
CA PRO A 295 -7.90 -1.58 -23.52
C PRO A 295 -8.26 -2.25 -24.86
N ASN A 296 -7.27 -2.89 -25.47
CA ASN A 296 -7.40 -3.76 -26.63
C ASN A 296 -6.51 -5.00 -26.51
N GLY A 297 -6.69 -5.99 -27.38
CA GLY A 297 -5.96 -7.26 -27.31
C GLY A 297 -4.43 -7.12 -27.25
N ASP A 298 -3.87 -6.21 -28.05
CA ASP A 298 -2.42 -5.96 -28.07
C ASP A 298 -1.91 -5.29 -26.79
N SER A 299 -2.64 -4.31 -26.26
CA SER A 299 -2.29 -3.63 -25.00
C SER A 299 -2.30 -4.60 -23.82
N PHE A 300 -3.29 -5.51 -23.75
CA PHE A 300 -3.32 -6.55 -22.72
C PHE A 300 -2.17 -7.54 -22.86
N ARG A 301 -1.82 -7.91 -24.09
CA ARG A 301 -0.68 -8.80 -24.36
C ARG A 301 0.64 -8.16 -23.94
N GLN A 302 0.83 -6.87 -24.25
CA GLN A 302 2.02 -6.12 -23.83
C GLN A 302 2.11 -5.99 -22.31
N ALA A 303 1.01 -5.62 -21.65
CA ALA A 303 0.96 -5.55 -20.19
C ALA A 303 1.27 -6.91 -19.55
N GLY A 304 0.70 -8.00 -20.07
CA GLY A 304 0.99 -9.37 -19.61
C GLY A 304 2.46 -9.75 -19.79
N GLU A 305 3.09 -9.33 -20.89
CA GLU A 305 4.52 -9.56 -21.11
C GLU A 305 5.39 -8.74 -20.15
N THR A 306 5.04 -7.48 -19.88
CA THR A 306 5.69 -6.66 -18.84
C THR A 306 5.56 -7.31 -17.47
N MET A 307 4.37 -7.82 -17.10
CA MET A 307 4.17 -8.56 -15.84
C MET A 307 5.08 -9.79 -15.77
N ARG A 308 5.17 -10.57 -16.85
CA ARG A 308 5.97 -11.80 -16.91
C ARG A 308 7.48 -11.54 -16.86
N THR A 309 7.96 -10.53 -17.57
CA THR A 309 9.40 -10.28 -17.76
C THR A 309 9.99 -9.34 -16.72
N ARG A 310 9.19 -8.41 -16.18
CA ARG A 310 9.64 -7.41 -15.19
C ARG A 310 9.18 -7.75 -13.78
N MET A 311 7.89 -7.97 -13.58
CA MET A 311 7.35 -8.13 -12.23
C MET A 311 7.66 -9.52 -11.66
N ALA A 312 7.39 -10.59 -12.39
CA ALA A 312 7.51 -11.95 -11.86
C ALA A 312 8.90 -12.28 -11.28
N PRO A 313 10.04 -11.97 -11.94
CA PRO A 313 11.36 -12.20 -11.35
C PRO A 313 11.58 -11.41 -10.05
N ARG A 314 11.11 -10.16 -10.00
CA ARG A 314 11.29 -9.25 -8.86
C ARG A 314 10.42 -9.63 -7.67
N ILE A 315 9.19 -10.11 -7.92
CA ILE A 315 8.33 -10.71 -6.89
C ILE A 315 9.06 -11.88 -6.21
N ARG A 316 9.77 -12.73 -6.97
CA ARG A 316 10.53 -13.86 -6.39
C ARG A 316 11.69 -13.38 -5.52
N VAL A 317 12.43 -12.36 -5.98
CA VAL A 317 13.51 -11.75 -5.20
C VAL A 317 12.95 -11.18 -3.90
N ARG A 318 11.90 -10.36 -4.00
CA ARG A 318 11.22 -9.75 -2.86
C ARG A 318 10.74 -10.77 -1.83
N ALA A 319 10.16 -11.88 -2.28
CA ALA A 319 9.73 -12.95 -1.38
C ALA A 319 10.90 -13.56 -0.58
N LYS A 320 12.07 -13.74 -1.20
CA LYS A 320 13.27 -14.19 -0.47
C LYS A 320 13.74 -13.13 0.53
N GLN A 321 13.71 -11.85 0.15
CA GLN A 321 14.07 -10.76 1.07
C GLN A 321 13.13 -10.73 2.28
N ALA A 322 11.82 -10.88 2.06
CA ALA A 322 10.83 -10.99 3.13
C ALA A 322 11.08 -12.19 4.05
N GLU A 323 11.52 -13.33 3.51
CA GLU A 323 11.94 -14.48 4.32
C GLU A 323 13.16 -14.17 5.20
N GLU A 324 14.13 -13.39 4.73
CA GLU A 324 15.27 -12.95 5.56
C GLU A 324 14.86 -11.94 6.66
N ILE A 325 13.97 -10.99 6.35
CA ILE A 325 13.40 -10.09 7.37
C ILE A 325 12.60 -10.88 8.41
N ALA A 326 11.82 -11.88 7.97
CA ALA A 326 11.03 -12.72 8.84
C ALA A 326 11.88 -13.54 9.83
N LYS A 327 13.03 -14.07 9.39
CA LYS A 327 13.98 -14.75 10.28
C LYS A 327 14.52 -13.80 11.34
N LEU A 328 14.98 -12.61 10.94
CA LEU A 328 15.49 -11.62 11.89
C LEU A 328 14.40 -11.20 12.89
N ARG A 329 13.17 -11.00 12.44
CA ARG A 329 12.03 -10.71 13.33
C ARG A 329 11.88 -11.80 14.39
N ASP A 330 11.89 -13.06 13.98
CA ASP A 330 11.70 -14.20 14.89
C ASP A 330 12.87 -14.34 15.90
N GLU A 331 14.04 -13.78 15.60
CA GLU A 331 15.22 -13.70 16.49
C GLU A 331 15.33 -12.37 17.25
N SER A 332 14.38 -11.45 17.07
CA SER A 332 14.46 -10.10 17.64
C SER A 332 13.86 -10.03 19.05
N PRO A 333 14.27 -9.02 19.85
CA PRO A 333 13.73 -8.81 21.19
C PRO A 333 12.22 -8.55 21.19
N ASP A 334 11.61 -8.72 22.37
CA ASP A 334 10.18 -8.53 22.62
C ASP A 334 9.64 -7.20 22.10
N LYS A 335 10.41 -6.09 22.21
CA LYS A 335 10.02 -4.78 21.67
C LYS A 335 10.70 -4.52 20.33
N THR A 336 10.04 -4.94 19.27
CA THR A 336 10.48 -4.75 17.88
C THR A 336 9.44 -4.01 17.03
N ILE A 337 9.91 -3.03 16.26
CA ILE A 337 9.17 -2.29 15.23
C ILE A 337 9.84 -2.59 13.88
N ILE A 338 9.05 -2.95 12.87
CA ILE A 338 9.50 -3.14 11.48
C ILE A 338 8.76 -2.16 10.59
N CYS A 339 9.50 -1.30 9.90
CA CYS A 339 8.91 -0.27 9.06
C CYS A 339 9.65 -0.09 7.74
N GLY A 340 8.97 0.54 6.79
CA GLY A 340 9.54 0.94 5.50
C GLY A 340 8.72 0.50 4.30
N ASP A 341 9.32 0.70 3.13
CA ASP A 341 8.74 0.38 1.83
C ASP A 341 8.95 -1.11 1.51
N PHE A 342 7.88 -1.89 1.69
CA PHE A 342 7.89 -3.32 1.37
C PHE A 342 7.66 -3.57 -0.12
N ASN A 343 7.32 -2.52 -0.88
CA ASN A 343 7.02 -2.54 -2.30
C ASN A 343 5.86 -3.47 -2.70
N ASP A 344 5.08 -3.95 -1.72
CA ASP A 344 4.05 -4.97 -1.90
C ASP A 344 2.81 -4.71 -1.04
N THR A 345 1.68 -5.23 -1.48
CA THR A 345 0.37 -4.91 -0.89
C THR A 345 0.11 -5.69 0.41
N PRO A 346 -0.85 -5.26 1.24
CA PRO A 346 -1.22 -5.95 2.50
C PRO A 346 -1.80 -7.37 2.34
N VAL A 347 -2.07 -7.82 1.10
CA VAL A 347 -2.55 -9.19 0.78
C VAL A 347 -1.45 -10.02 0.10
N SER A 348 -0.22 -9.49 0.02
CA SER A 348 0.90 -10.17 -0.59
C SER A 348 1.56 -11.21 0.33
N TYR A 349 2.28 -12.15 -0.27
CA TYR A 349 3.17 -13.07 0.45
C TYR A 349 4.27 -12.31 1.21
N THR A 350 4.83 -11.26 0.60
CA THR A 350 5.85 -10.38 1.22
C THR A 350 5.36 -9.82 2.54
N TYR A 351 4.22 -9.13 2.53
CA TYR A 351 3.63 -8.54 3.72
C TYR A 351 3.26 -9.62 4.75
N HIS A 352 2.63 -10.72 4.32
CA HIS A 352 2.26 -11.81 5.22
C HIS A 352 3.48 -12.43 5.92
N GLN A 353 4.58 -12.65 5.20
CA GLN A 353 5.79 -13.20 5.78
C GLN A 353 6.46 -12.26 6.78
N ILE A 354 6.45 -10.95 6.56
CA ILE A 354 7.05 -9.97 7.48
C ILE A 354 6.13 -9.69 8.66
N ARG A 355 4.81 -9.63 8.44
CA ARG A 355 3.83 -9.40 9.50
C ARG A 355 3.72 -10.59 10.43
N LYS A 356 3.31 -11.76 9.94
CA LYS A 356 3.05 -12.96 10.76
C LYS A 356 2.31 -12.61 12.08
N SER A 357 3.00 -12.71 13.22
CA SER A 357 2.49 -12.46 14.58
C SER A 357 2.44 -10.98 14.98
N LEU A 358 3.07 -10.09 14.21
CA LEU A 358 3.08 -8.66 14.44
C LEU A 358 1.70 -8.04 14.18
N LEU A 359 1.49 -6.90 14.83
CA LEU A 359 0.37 -5.99 14.65
C LEU A 359 0.76 -4.95 13.59
N ASP A 360 -0.24 -4.39 12.91
CA ASP A 360 -0.06 -3.37 11.87
C ASP A 360 -0.65 -2.06 12.37
N ALA A 361 0.21 -1.05 12.55
CA ALA A 361 -0.17 0.22 13.15
C ALA A 361 -1.26 0.97 12.36
N HIS A 362 -1.31 0.80 11.03
CA HIS A 362 -2.41 1.33 10.21
C HIS A 362 -3.73 0.65 10.56
N VAL A 363 -3.72 -0.68 10.67
CA VAL A 363 -4.92 -1.48 10.95
C VAL A 363 -5.45 -1.23 12.37
N GLU A 364 -4.56 -0.93 13.33
CA GLU A 364 -4.96 -0.58 14.70
C GLU A 364 -5.58 0.81 14.82
N ALA A 365 -5.06 1.81 14.10
CA ALA A 365 -5.34 3.21 14.42
C ALA A 365 -5.88 4.09 13.27
N GLU A 366 -5.88 3.64 12.01
CA GLU A 366 -6.41 4.43 10.88
C GLU A 366 -7.47 3.70 10.05
N ARG A 367 -8.45 4.44 9.54
CA ARG A 367 -9.49 3.92 8.64
C ARG A 367 -9.10 4.08 7.16
N GLY A 368 -9.63 3.18 6.34
CA GLY A 368 -9.54 3.22 4.88
C GLY A 368 -8.41 2.37 4.31
N PHE A 369 -8.03 2.65 3.06
CA PHE A 369 -7.06 1.85 2.31
C PHE A 369 -5.59 2.11 2.69
N GLY A 370 -5.32 3.22 3.38
CA GLY A 370 -3.96 3.58 3.80
C GLY A 370 -2.98 3.76 2.65
N ASN A 371 -3.43 4.19 1.47
CA ASN A 371 -2.57 4.36 0.30
C ASN A 371 -1.39 5.29 0.62
N THR A 372 -0.18 4.77 0.41
CA THR A 372 1.09 5.45 0.66
C THR A 372 1.82 5.81 -0.63
N TYR A 373 1.48 5.18 -1.76
CA TYR A 373 2.06 5.47 -3.07
C TYR A 373 0.96 5.73 -4.09
N TYR A 374 1.16 6.71 -4.97
CA TYR A 374 0.22 7.03 -6.05
C TYR A 374 0.91 7.12 -7.41
N HIS A 375 0.36 6.40 -8.39
CA HIS A 375 0.77 6.51 -9.78
C HIS A 375 -0.46 6.51 -10.69
N ASN A 376 -0.57 7.48 -11.59
CA ASN A 376 -1.64 7.58 -12.59
C ASN A 376 -3.07 7.42 -12.02
N GLY A 377 -3.30 8.00 -10.84
CA GLY A 377 -4.61 7.98 -10.15
C GLY A 377 -4.93 6.67 -9.43
N LEU A 378 -4.01 5.70 -9.41
CA LEU A 378 -4.11 4.48 -8.62
C LEU A 378 -3.23 4.61 -7.38
N GLY A 379 -3.85 4.49 -6.21
CA GLY A 379 -3.16 4.47 -4.93
C GLY A 379 -3.00 3.05 -4.41
N VAL A 380 -1.84 2.74 -3.85
CA VAL A 380 -1.57 1.47 -3.16
C VAL A 380 -0.87 1.72 -1.83
N ARG A 381 -1.09 0.82 -0.86
CA ARG A 381 -0.35 0.79 0.40
C ARG A 381 0.82 -0.19 0.24
N ILE A 382 2.04 0.34 0.25
CA ILE A 382 3.28 -0.45 0.13
C ILE A 382 4.29 -0.12 1.24
N ASP A 383 4.12 1.03 1.88
CA ASP A 383 4.84 1.39 3.09
C ASP A 383 4.06 0.91 4.31
N ASN A 384 4.76 0.38 5.31
CA ASN A 384 4.13 -0.21 6.49
C ASN A 384 4.90 0.13 7.76
N ILE A 385 4.20 0.13 8.91
CA ILE A 385 4.80 0.09 10.25
C ILE A 385 4.13 -1.05 11.01
N LEU A 386 4.91 -2.06 11.34
CA LEU A 386 4.50 -3.25 12.07
C LEU A 386 5.20 -3.29 13.42
N HIS A 387 4.55 -3.85 14.43
CA HIS A 387 5.16 -3.97 15.76
C HIS A 387 4.73 -5.23 16.48
N THR A 388 5.52 -5.57 17.47
CA THR A 388 5.30 -6.65 18.44
C THR A 388 4.15 -6.31 19.38
N LYS A 389 3.57 -7.32 20.05
CA LYS A 389 2.35 -7.17 20.87
C LYS A 389 2.61 -6.49 22.20
N GLU A 390 3.88 -6.37 22.55
CA GLU A 390 4.43 -5.75 23.75
C GLU A 390 4.43 -4.21 23.65
N MET A 391 4.01 -3.67 22.51
CA MET A 391 3.76 -2.25 22.29
C MET A 391 2.37 -2.08 21.66
N HIS A 392 1.76 -0.93 21.90
CA HIS A 392 0.47 -0.56 21.33
C HIS A 392 0.56 0.69 20.46
N THR A 393 -0.17 0.74 19.34
CA THR A 393 -0.28 1.94 18.50
C THR A 393 -1.26 2.95 19.10
N SER A 394 -0.74 3.92 19.86
CA SER A 394 -1.56 5.00 20.44
C SER A 394 -2.08 6.00 19.39
N GLN A 395 -1.28 6.26 18.35
CA GLN A 395 -1.62 7.16 17.24
C GLN A 395 -0.97 6.67 15.95
N PHE A 396 -1.68 6.82 14.83
CA PHE A 396 -1.13 6.57 13.49
C PHE A 396 -1.66 7.61 12.52
N THR A 397 -0.83 8.03 11.57
CA THR A 397 -1.26 8.88 10.46
C THR A 397 -0.48 8.59 9.19
N THR A 398 -1.20 8.40 8.09
CA THR A 398 -0.66 8.55 6.74
C THR A 398 -0.58 10.04 6.39
N LEU A 399 0.63 10.59 6.35
CA LEU A 399 0.85 12.01 6.14
C LEU A 399 0.73 12.38 4.65
N ARG A 400 -0.43 12.88 4.23
CA ARG A 400 -0.76 13.16 2.79
C ARG A 400 -0.14 14.43 2.20
N GLU A 401 0.69 15.09 2.99
CA GLU A 401 1.50 16.22 2.57
C GLU A 401 2.92 15.69 2.44
N GLY A 402 3.53 15.80 1.27
CA GLY A 402 4.85 15.20 1.03
C GLY A 402 5.47 15.73 -0.25
N SER A 403 6.78 15.61 -0.32
CA SER A 403 7.64 16.01 -1.43
C SER A 403 8.06 14.84 -2.30
N SER A 404 7.75 13.59 -1.92
CA SER A 404 7.97 12.36 -2.71
C SER A 404 6.65 11.88 -3.32
N ASP A 405 6.78 10.98 -4.28
CA ASP A 405 5.72 10.10 -4.77
C ASP A 405 5.17 9.11 -3.72
N HIS A 406 5.83 8.97 -2.57
CA HIS A 406 5.36 8.29 -1.38
C HIS A 406 4.88 9.27 -0.30
N PHE A 407 3.92 8.82 0.51
CA PHE A 407 3.46 9.51 1.72
C PHE A 407 4.11 8.90 2.95
N PRO A 408 4.70 9.73 3.84
CA PRO A 408 5.28 9.22 5.08
C PRO A 408 4.21 8.65 6.01
N LEU A 409 4.63 7.65 6.78
CA LEU A 409 3.83 7.10 7.88
C LEU A 409 4.43 7.56 9.20
N LEU A 410 3.58 7.99 10.13
CA LEU A 410 3.96 8.34 11.49
C LEU A 410 3.10 7.55 12.47
N ALA A 411 3.75 6.76 13.32
CA ALA A 411 3.10 6.00 14.38
C ALA A 411 3.68 6.38 15.74
N THR A 412 2.85 6.40 16.78
CA THR A 412 3.30 6.59 18.17
C THR A 412 2.97 5.34 18.96
N PHE A 413 4.01 4.73 19.52
CA PHE A 413 3.93 3.52 20.32
C PHE A 413 4.03 3.83 21.80
N THR A 414 3.33 3.04 22.60
CA THR A 414 3.36 3.13 24.05
C THR A 414 3.45 1.74 24.67
N TRP A 415 4.12 1.64 25.83
CA TRP A 415 4.29 0.41 26.62
C TRP A 415 4.69 0.66 28.08
#